data_AF-A0A4R6IWX7-F1
#
_entry.id   AF-A0A4R6IWX7-F1
#
_cell.length_a   1.000
_cell.length_b   1.000
_cell.length_c   1.000
_cell.angle_alpha   90.00
_cell.angle_beta   90.00
_cell.angle_gamma   90.00
#
_symmetry.space_group_name_H-M   'P 1'
#
loop_
_entity.id
_entity.type
_entity.pdbx_description
1 polymer ?
#
loop_
_entity_poly.entity_id
_entity_poly.type
_entity_poly.pdbx_seq_one_letter_code
_entity_poly.pdbx_strand_id
1 'polypeptide(L)'
;MDLKQIHELIKIINKSNIGEISIEDKDGKVTIKQKEEQLVTVAAAAPAPQVFHTAPAPAPQPAAAAPAAPAAPAAPKADNLITIKSPMIGTFYRRPSPDKPMLADVGTEIAPGKVVCIIEAMKLFNEIESEISGTIVKVLVDDASPVEYDQPLFLVEPK
;
A
#
# COMPACT_ATOMS: atom_id res chain seq x y z
N MET A 1 29.29 -14.28 -18.72
CA MET A 1 28.46 -13.46 -17.81
C MET A 1 28.75 -13.89 -16.39
N ASP A 2 29.22 -12.99 -15.53
CA ASP A 2 29.70 -13.33 -14.19
C ASP A 2 28.56 -13.32 -13.15
N LEU A 3 28.57 -14.28 -12.21
CA LEU A 3 27.60 -14.38 -11.10
C LEU A 3 27.45 -13.08 -10.29
N LYS A 4 28.54 -12.31 -10.16
CA LYS A 4 28.54 -11.01 -9.47
C LYS A 4 27.69 -9.97 -10.21
N GLN A 5 27.75 -9.94 -11.54
CA GLN A 5 26.98 -9.01 -12.37
C GLN A 5 25.50 -9.35 -12.33
N ILE A 6 25.14 -10.65 -12.28
CA ILE A 6 23.76 -11.10 -12.13
C ILE A 6 23.18 -10.65 -10.77
N HIS A 7 23.94 -10.76 -9.69
CA HIS A 7 23.52 -10.28 -8.36
C HIS A 7 23.29 -8.76 -8.31
N GLU A 8 24.12 -8.00 -9.01
CA GLU A 8 23.97 -6.54 -9.07
C GLU A 8 22.73 -6.16 -9.88
N LEU A 9 22.46 -6.87 -10.98
CA LEU A 9 21.27 -6.69 -11.80
C LEU A 9 19.98 -7.00 -11.01
N ILE A 10 19.96 -8.10 -10.24
CA ILE A 10 18.82 -8.46 -9.36
C ILE A 10 18.56 -7.37 -8.32
N LYS A 11 19.61 -6.76 -7.75
CA LYS A 11 19.46 -5.66 -6.78
C LYS A 11 18.89 -4.39 -7.42
N ILE A 12 19.31 -4.08 -8.66
CA ILE A 12 18.80 -2.93 -9.41
C ILE A 12 17.33 -3.15 -9.80
N ILE A 13 16.97 -4.36 -10.22
CA ILE A 13 15.59 -4.73 -10.55
C ILE A 13 14.70 -4.67 -9.31
N ASN A 14 15.15 -5.08 -8.12
CA ASN A 14 14.32 -4.92 -6.91
C ASN A 14 14.11 -3.46 -6.49
N LYS A 15 15.03 -2.55 -6.85
CA LYS A 15 14.91 -1.11 -6.57
C LYS A 15 14.16 -0.33 -7.65
N SER A 16 13.99 -0.91 -8.83
CA SER A 16 13.38 -0.26 -9.99
C SER A 16 12.10 -1.01 -10.32
N ASN A 17 10.96 -0.34 -10.49
CA ASN A 17 9.69 -1.01 -10.79
C ASN A 17 9.63 -1.53 -12.26
N ILE A 18 10.56 -2.42 -12.62
CA ILE A 18 10.78 -2.93 -13.98
C ILE A 18 10.26 -4.37 -14.05
N GLY A 19 9.15 -4.58 -14.77
CA GLY A 19 8.49 -5.88 -14.86
C GLY A 19 9.25 -6.96 -15.63
N GLU A 20 10.09 -6.60 -16.60
CA GLU A 20 10.87 -7.56 -17.40
C GLU A 20 12.17 -6.96 -17.94
N ILE A 21 13.26 -7.72 -17.87
CA ILE A 21 14.52 -7.41 -18.54
C ILE A 21 15.04 -8.64 -19.29
N SER A 22 15.44 -8.45 -20.55
CA SER A 22 16.02 -9.49 -21.40
C SER A 22 17.35 -8.99 -21.96
N ILE A 23 18.42 -9.73 -21.72
CA ILE A 23 19.77 -9.41 -22.19
C ILE A 23 20.26 -10.58 -23.04
N GLU A 24 20.78 -10.28 -24.22
CA GLU A 24 21.27 -11.26 -25.20
C GLU A 24 22.70 -10.91 -25.60
N ASP A 25 23.61 -11.86 -25.40
CA ASP A 25 25.03 -11.76 -25.72
C ASP A 25 25.48 -12.97 -26.55
N LYS A 26 26.73 -12.92 -27.05
CA LYS A 26 27.32 -13.98 -27.89
C LYS A 26 27.36 -15.37 -27.25
N ASP A 27 27.26 -15.44 -25.92
CA ASP A 27 27.28 -16.68 -25.12
C ASP A 27 25.89 -17.10 -24.61
N GLY A 28 24.81 -16.38 -24.94
CA GLY A 28 23.43 -16.78 -24.62
C GLY A 28 22.50 -15.64 -24.19
N LYS A 29 21.23 -15.99 -23.95
CA LYS A 29 20.14 -15.07 -23.58
C LYS A 29 19.69 -15.29 -22.14
N VAL A 30 19.60 -14.21 -21.36
CA VAL A 30 19.10 -14.20 -19.98
C VAL A 30 17.90 -13.29 -19.88
N THR A 31 16.77 -13.86 -19.45
CA THR A 31 15.51 -13.12 -19.22
C THR A 31 15.14 -13.20 -17.75
N ILE A 32 14.94 -12.05 -17.12
CA ILE A 32 14.51 -11.91 -15.73
C ILE A 32 13.15 -11.20 -15.76
N LYS A 33 12.11 -11.88 -15.28
CA LYS A 33 10.74 -11.34 -15.16
C LYS A 33 10.38 -11.23 -13.69
N GLN A 34 9.85 -10.07 -13.31
CA GLN A 34 9.23 -9.88 -12.00
C GLN A 34 7.83 -10.50 -12.04
N LYS A 35 7.51 -11.35 -11.07
CA LYS A 35 6.22 -12.04 -11.02
C LYS A 35 5.14 -11.05 -10.58
N GLU A 36 4.46 -10.41 -11.52
CA GLU A 36 3.19 -9.74 -11.24
C GLU A 36 2.09 -10.81 -11.15
N GLU A 37 1.51 -10.97 -9.96
CA GLU A 37 0.25 -11.68 -9.82
C GLU A 37 -0.84 -10.88 -10.53
N GLN A 38 -1.22 -11.37 -11.70
CA GLN A 38 -2.38 -10.88 -12.43
C GLN A 38 -3.61 -11.17 -11.56
N LEU A 39 -4.07 -10.15 -10.84
CA LEU A 39 -5.36 -10.15 -10.18
C LEU A 39 -6.44 -10.31 -11.26
N VAL A 40 -6.86 -11.55 -11.47
CA VAL A 40 -8.06 -11.87 -12.24
C VAL A 40 -9.23 -11.31 -11.43
N THR A 41 -9.67 -10.11 -11.81
CA THR A 41 -10.89 -9.51 -11.30
C THR A 41 -12.04 -10.35 -11.84
N VAL A 42 -12.55 -11.28 -11.04
CA VAL A 42 -13.82 -11.95 -11.29
C VAL A 42 -14.91 -10.88 -11.25
N ALA A 43 -15.37 -10.47 -12.42
CA ALA A 43 -16.49 -9.56 -12.59
C ALA A 43 -17.73 -10.18 -11.94
N ALA A 44 -18.22 -9.56 -10.87
CA ALA A 44 -19.52 -9.87 -10.30
C ALA A 44 -20.60 -9.60 -11.36
N ALA A 45 -21.43 -10.61 -11.63
CA ALA A 45 -22.56 -10.51 -12.53
C ALA A 45 -23.55 -9.45 -12.03
N ALA A 46 -23.71 -8.37 -12.82
CA ALA A 46 -24.73 -7.36 -12.60
C ALA A 46 -26.13 -7.92 -12.96
N PRO A 47 -27.19 -7.60 -12.19
CA PRO A 47 -28.54 -8.02 -12.52
C PRO A 47 -29.04 -7.31 -13.79
N ALA A 48 -29.75 -8.07 -14.63
CA ALA A 48 -30.27 -7.64 -15.92
C ALA A 48 -31.30 -6.49 -15.78
N PRO A 49 -31.16 -5.39 -16.54
CA PRO A 49 -32.18 -4.35 -16.57
C PRO A 49 -33.39 -4.81 -17.40
N GLN A 50 -34.56 -4.69 -16.79
CA GLN A 50 -35.87 -4.90 -17.42
C GLN A 50 -36.11 -3.82 -18.49
N VAL A 51 -36.60 -4.26 -19.65
CA VAL A 51 -36.82 -3.43 -20.84
C VAL A 51 -38.08 -2.59 -20.64
N PHE A 52 -37.93 -1.28 -20.45
CA PHE A 52 -39.06 -0.34 -20.45
C PHE A 52 -39.29 0.21 -21.85
N HIS A 53 -40.56 0.20 -22.26
CA HIS A 53 -41.07 0.72 -23.53
C HIS A 53 -40.73 2.19 -23.74
N THR A 54 -40.28 2.52 -24.95
CA THR A 54 -39.97 3.86 -25.43
C THR A 54 -41.24 4.67 -25.70
N ALA A 55 -41.33 5.86 -25.12
CA ALA A 55 -42.21 6.94 -25.56
C ALA A 55 -41.35 8.16 -25.97
N PRO A 56 -41.78 8.99 -26.94
CA PRO A 56 -40.91 9.90 -27.68
C PRO A 56 -40.45 11.11 -26.88
N ALA A 57 -39.22 11.52 -27.17
CA ALA A 57 -38.46 12.60 -26.54
C ALA A 57 -38.96 14.01 -26.90
N PRO A 58 -38.89 14.98 -25.96
CA PRO A 58 -38.74 16.39 -26.28
C PRO A 58 -37.27 16.84 -26.20
N ALA A 59 -36.97 17.91 -26.95
CA ALA A 59 -35.67 18.46 -27.31
C ALA A 59 -34.77 18.93 -26.14
N PRO A 60 -33.43 19.01 -26.33
CA PRO A 60 -32.49 19.44 -25.29
C PRO A 60 -32.44 20.97 -25.11
N GLN A 61 -32.45 21.41 -23.85
CA GLN A 61 -32.08 22.78 -23.45
C GLN A 61 -30.64 22.83 -22.90
N PRO A 62 -29.87 23.93 -23.10
CA PRO A 62 -28.46 24.00 -22.68
C PRO A 62 -28.25 24.36 -21.18
N ALA A 63 -27.31 23.62 -20.59
CA ALA A 63 -26.31 23.97 -19.56
C ALA A 63 -26.68 24.75 -18.29
N ALA A 64 -26.28 24.18 -17.13
CA ALA A 64 -25.86 24.94 -15.95
C ALA A 64 -24.60 24.30 -15.37
N ALA A 65 -23.53 25.10 -15.27
CA ALA A 65 -22.25 24.70 -14.68
C ALA A 65 -22.39 24.56 -13.15
N ALA A 66 -21.93 23.44 -12.60
CA ALA A 66 -21.82 23.24 -11.16
C ALA A 66 -20.55 23.95 -10.62
N PRO A 67 -20.58 24.56 -9.42
CA PRO A 67 -19.43 25.25 -8.83
C PRO A 67 -18.30 24.28 -8.47
N ALA A 68 -17.06 24.76 -8.64
CA ALA A 68 -15.85 24.04 -8.29
C ALA A 68 -15.79 23.72 -6.78
N ALA A 69 -15.46 22.47 -6.45
CA ALA A 69 -15.21 22.01 -5.09
C ALA A 69 -13.89 22.60 -4.52
N PRO A 70 -13.79 22.85 -3.21
CA PRO A 70 -12.58 23.36 -2.58
C PRO A 70 -11.39 22.40 -2.73
N ALA A 71 -10.21 22.98 -2.97
CA ALA A 71 -8.95 22.27 -3.11
C ALA A 71 -8.64 21.40 -1.88
N ALA A 72 -8.33 20.12 -2.13
CA ALA A 72 -7.81 19.20 -1.13
C ALA A 72 -6.46 19.70 -0.57
N PRO A 73 -6.14 19.42 0.71
CA PRO A 73 -4.84 19.74 1.29
C PRO A 73 -3.71 19.13 0.45
N ALA A 74 -2.65 19.90 0.25
CA ALA A 74 -1.47 19.48 -0.49
C ALA A 74 -0.92 18.16 0.08
N ALA A 75 -0.78 17.16 -0.78
CA ALA A 75 -0.10 15.92 -0.43
C ALA A 75 1.33 16.24 0.03
N PRO A 76 1.79 15.69 1.17
CA PRO A 76 3.17 15.86 1.60
C PRO A 76 4.11 15.34 0.51
N LYS A 77 5.20 16.09 0.32
CA LYS A 77 6.18 15.90 -0.75
C LYS A 77 6.78 14.49 -0.61
N ALA A 78 6.67 13.68 -1.65
CA ALA A 78 7.05 12.27 -1.66
C ALA A 78 8.58 12.03 -1.72
N ASP A 79 9.36 12.85 -1.03
CA ASP A 79 10.81 12.75 -1.06
C ASP A 79 11.28 11.99 0.20
N ASN A 80 11.30 10.66 0.09
CA ASN A 80 11.89 9.68 1.04
C ASN A 80 11.01 9.20 2.21
N LEU A 81 9.79 8.73 1.94
CA LEU A 81 8.99 8.05 2.95
C LEU A 81 9.55 6.66 3.29
N ILE A 82 9.59 6.32 4.58
CA ILE A 82 10.05 5.02 5.09
C ILE A 82 8.87 4.23 5.64
N THR A 83 8.84 2.92 5.42
CA THR A 83 7.80 2.05 5.96
C THR A 83 8.22 1.38 7.26
N ILE A 84 7.35 1.39 8.27
CA ILE A 84 7.45 0.44 9.39
C ILE A 84 6.71 -0.82 8.96
N LYS A 85 7.37 -1.97 9.06
CA LYS A 85 6.87 -3.26 8.58
C LYS A 85 6.60 -4.21 9.73
N SER A 86 5.79 -5.23 9.46
CA SER A 86 5.52 -6.28 10.42
C SER A 86 6.70 -7.25 10.55
N PRO A 87 7.21 -7.51 11.77
CA PRO A 87 8.26 -8.51 11.99
C PRO A 87 7.72 -9.95 12.09
N MET A 88 6.39 -10.14 12.05
CA MET A 88 5.76 -11.45 12.26
C MET A 88 4.40 -11.57 11.56
N ILE A 89 3.87 -12.78 11.47
CA ILE A 89 2.50 -13.03 11.00
C ILE A 89 1.55 -12.93 12.20
N GLY A 90 0.42 -12.23 12.07
CA GLY A 90 -0.53 -12.09 13.16
C GLY A 90 -1.73 -11.20 12.83
N THR A 91 -2.41 -10.71 13.86
CA THR A 91 -3.51 -9.74 13.74
C THR A 91 -3.05 -8.36 14.22
N PHE A 92 -3.20 -7.35 13.38
CA PHE A 92 -2.80 -5.98 13.67
C PHE A 92 -3.85 -5.25 14.51
N TYR A 93 -3.40 -4.56 15.55
CA TYR A 93 -4.23 -3.71 16.40
C TYR A 93 -3.61 -2.33 16.59
N ARG A 94 -4.47 -1.30 16.54
CA ARG A 94 -4.09 0.11 16.72
C ARG A 94 -4.07 0.56 18.18
N ARG A 95 -4.58 -0.28 19.10
CA ARG A 95 -4.75 0.00 20.53
C ARG A 95 -4.32 -1.22 21.36
N PRO A 96 -3.87 -1.02 22.61
CA PRO A 96 -3.54 -2.13 23.51
C PRO A 96 -4.77 -2.82 24.09
N SER A 97 -5.90 -2.14 24.13
CA SER A 97 -7.21 -2.72 24.43
C SER A 97 -8.31 -1.82 23.87
N PRO A 98 -9.57 -2.30 23.76
CA PRO A 98 -10.67 -1.53 23.17
C PRO A 98 -10.88 -0.14 23.81
N ASP A 99 -10.68 -0.06 25.13
CA ASP A 99 -10.92 1.14 25.95
C ASP A 99 -9.71 2.08 26.04
N LYS A 100 -8.58 1.74 25.40
CA LYS A 100 -7.34 2.53 25.46
C LYS A 100 -7.18 3.39 24.20
N PRO A 101 -6.45 4.51 24.28
CA PRO A 101 -6.15 5.34 23.13
C PRO A 101 -5.30 4.59 22.11
N MET A 102 -5.28 5.13 20.89
CA MET A 102 -4.46 4.61 19.80
C MET A 102 -2.98 4.83 20.11
N LEU A 103 -2.17 3.81 19.84
CA LEU A 103 -0.72 3.88 20.07
C LEU A 103 -0.06 4.86 19.09
N ALA A 104 -0.52 4.82 17.84
CA ALA A 104 -0.14 5.79 16.84
C ALA A 104 -1.23 5.99 15.77
N ASP A 105 -1.29 7.20 15.25
CA ASP A 105 -2.17 7.62 14.15
C ASP A 105 -1.45 8.61 13.22
N VAL A 106 -2.08 8.96 12.11
CA VAL A 106 -1.55 9.98 11.18
C VAL A 106 -1.29 11.29 11.94
N GLY A 107 -0.10 11.86 11.75
CA GLY A 107 0.39 13.04 12.46
C GLY A 107 1.13 12.73 13.77
N THR A 108 1.20 11.46 14.20
CA THR A 108 1.94 11.08 15.41
C THR A 108 3.45 11.14 15.15
N GLU A 109 4.19 11.92 15.94
CA GLU A 109 5.65 11.87 15.98
C GLU A 109 6.13 10.58 16.66
N ILE A 110 7.14 9.94 16.09
CA ILE A 110 7.73 8.69 16.57
C ILE A 110 9.26 8.80 16.67
N ALA A 111 9.84 7.96 17.51
CA ALA A 111 11.27 7.83 17.74
C ALA A 111 11.61 6.34 17.95
N PRO A 112 12.88 5.94 17.79
CA PRO A 112 13.32 4.59 18.09
C PRO A 112 12.87 4.12 19.48
N GLY A 113 12.24 2.96 19.56
CA GLY A 113 11.69 2.39 20.81
C GLY A 113 10.27 2.83 21.16
N LYS A 114 9.66 3.77 20.41
CA LYS A 114 8.26 4.13 20.64
C LYS A 114 7.34 3.04 20.08
N VAL A 115 6.46 2.51 20.91
CA VAL A 115 5.41 1.56 20.51
C VAL A 115 4.40 2.25 19.57
N VAL A 116 4.18 1.66 18.38
CA VAL A 116 3.28 2.20 17.35
C VAL A 116 2.03 1.36 17.09
N CYS A 117 2.09 0.05 17.34
CA CYS A 117 0.95 -0.87 17.20
C CYS A 117 1.21 -2.16 17.98
N ILE A 118 0.22 -3.06 17.97
CA ILE A 118 0.34 -4.41 18.52
C ILE A 118 0.03 -5.43 17.44
N ILE A 119 0.76 -6.54 17.46
CA ILE A 119 0.46 -7.71 16.64
C ILE A 119 0.17 -8.90 17.54
N GLU A 120 -1.02 -9.46 17.41
CA GLU A 120 -1.40 -10.68 18.09
C GLU A 120 -0.95 -11.90 17.27
N ALA A 121 -0.08 -12.72 17.85
CA ALA A 121 0.35 -13.99 17.28
C ALA A 121 0.29 -15.07 18.35
N MET A 122 -0.42 -16.18 18.08
CA MET A 122 -0.57 -17.31 19.01
C MET A 122 -1.08 -16.91 20.41
N LYS A 123 -2.04 -15.97 20.50
CA LYS A 123 -2.58 -15.37 21.74
C LYS A 123 -1.61 -14.49 22.53
N LEU A 124 -0.45 -14.16 21.95
CA LEU A 124 0.50 -13.21 22.50
C LEU A 124 0.35 -11.86 21.81
N PHE A 125 0.22 -10.80 22.60
CA PHE A 125 0.12 -9.43 22.12
C PHE A 125 1.51 -8.79 22.13
N ASN A 126 2.15 -8.73 20.96
CA ASN A 126 3.50 -8.20 20.83
C ASN A 126 3.44 -6.72 20.45
N GLU A 127 4.06 -5.87 21.25
CA GLU A 127 4.23 -4.45 20.95
C GLU A 127 5.26 -4.28 19.82
N ILE A 128 4.92 -3.48 18.82
CA ILE A 128 5.82 -3.14 17.72
C ILE A 128 6.34 -1.74 17.96
N GLU A 129 7.66 -1.63 18.12
CA GLU A 129 8.36 -0.37 18.29
C GLU A 129 8.82 0.20 16.95
N SER A 130 8.90 1.51 16.84
CA SER A 130 9.55 2.17 15.72
C SER A 130 11.07 2.00 15.83
N GLU A 131 11.74 1.80 14.69
CA GLU A 131 13.21 1.82 14.60
C GLU A 131 13.76 3.17 14.09
N ILE A 132 12.87 4.11 13.75
CA ILE A 132 13.21 5.38 13.11
C ILE A 132 12.55 6.56 13.83
N SER A 133 13.10 7.76 13.61
CA SER A 133 12.47 9.01 14.01
C SER A 133 11.71 9.63 12.85
N GLY A 134 10.52 10.17 13.11
CA GLY A 134 9.72 10.80 12.05
C GLY A 134 8.27 11.07 12.45
N THR A 135 7.42 11.31 11.46
CA THR A 135 5.98 11.49 11.63
C THR A 135 5.21 10.46 10.79
N ILE A 136 4.22 9.79 11.37
CA ILE A 136 3.36 8.87 10.61
C ILE A 136 2.49 9.69 9.65
N VAL A 137 2.62 9.43 8.35
CA VAL A 137 1.83 10.10 7.31
C VAL A 137 0.66 9.23 6.82
N LYS A 138 0.75 7.90 7.00
CA LYS A 138 -0.33 6.97 6.60
C LYS A 138 -0.28 5.67 7.41
N VAL A 139 -1.45 5.15 7.75
CA VAL A 139 -1.63 3.77 8.21
C VAL A 139 -2.05 2.92 7.01
N LEU A 140 -1.36 1.80 6.80
CA LEU A 140 -1.50 0.95 5.60
C LEU A 140 -2.36 -0.30 5.83
N VAL A 141 -2.72 -0.57 7.08
CA VAL A 141 -3.48 -1.75 7.51
C VAL A 141 -4.64 -1.33 8.40
N ASP A 142 -5.80 -1.95 8.20
CA ASP A 142 -7.00 -1.73 9.01
C ASP A 142 -6.89 -2.41 10.38
N ASP A 143 -7.57 -1.85 11.38
CA ASP A 143 -7.61 -2.44 12.72
C ASP A 143 -8.24 -3.85 12.70
N ALA A 144 -7.76 -4.73 13.58
CA ALA A 144 -8.19 -6.13 13.68
C ALA A 144 -8.07 -6.93 12.37
N SER A 145 -7.08 -6.61 11.52
CA SER A 145 -6.85 -7.28 10.24
C SER A 145 -5.61 -8.17 10.27
N PRO A 146 -5.59 -9.27 9.49
CA PRO A 146 -4.40 -10.12 9.38
C PRO A 146 -3.25 -9.39 8.71
N VAL A 147 -2.03 -9.66 9.18
CA VAL A 147 -0.78 -9.16 8.61
C VAL A 147 0.25 -10.26 8.43
N GLU A 148 1.07 -10.12 7.40
CA GLU A 148 2.14 -11.04 7.03
C GLU A 148 3.52 -10.49 7.43
N TYR A 149 4.53 -11.35 7.38
CA TYR A 149 5.92 -10.94 7.58
C TYR A 149 6.36 -9.93 6.51
N ASP A 150 7.08 -8.90 6.92
CA ASP A 150 7.58 -7.81 6.08
C ASP A 150 6.48 -6.97 5.40
N GLN A 151 5.21 -7.15 5.78
CA GLN A 151 4.10 -6.34 5.31
C GLN A 151 4.22 -4.89 5.86
N PRO A 152 4.14 -3.86 5.00
CA PRO A 152 4.09 -2.47 5.45
C PRO A 152 2.86 -2.17 6.31
N LEU A 153 3.09 -1.59 7.49
CA LEU A 153 2.05 -1.21 8.45
C LEU A 153 1.81 0.30 8.47
N PHE A 154 2.89 1.08 8.44
CA PHE A 154 2.86 2.54 8.48
C PHE A 154 3.80 3.13 7.43
N LEU A 155 3.44 4.31 6.96
CA LEU A 155 4.30 5.16 6.15
C LEU A 155 4.72 6.36 7.01
N VAL A 156 6.01 6.63 7.06
CA VAL A 156 6.64 7.61 7.93
C VAL A 156 7.44 8.60 7.10
N GLU A 157 7.25 9.88 7.37
CA GLU A 157 8.16 10.93 6.93
C GLU A 157 9.30 11.05 7.94
N PRO A 158 10.53 10.64 7.59
CA PRO A 158 11.65 10.66 8.52
C PRO A 158 12.06 12.08 8.89
N LYS A 159 12.60 12.25 10.10
CA LYS A 159 13.09 13.53 10.64
C LYS A 159 14.59 13.52 10.84
#